data_AF-A0A7V7AJ81-F1
#
_entry.id   AF-A0A7V7AJ81-F1
#
_cell.length_a   1.000
_cell.length_b   1.000
_cell.length_c   1.000
_cell.angle_alpha   90.00
_cell.angle_beta   90.00
_cell.angle_gamma   90.00
#
_symmetry.space_group_name_H-M   'P 1'
#
loop_
_entity.id
_entity.type
_entity.pdbx_description
1 polymer ?
#
loop_
_entity_poly.entity_id
_entity_poly.type
_entity_poly.pdbx_seq_one_letter_code
_entity_poly.pdbx_strand_id
1 'polypeptide(L)'
;MKNKKGDKIKTNPPNKNPYKTRFKSIRREGMKSRSKFFLIYSIALFSVAFILIGFSAFTGVRYQYEKTEAKKLYQGAQASVIELQDSLERLNKENGQLQERINVLEDQVSELGKNAAAATALEMLVKVRNLVSSGNETEAKTVFEAIDSALLPDEALILYEKLKALLY
;
A
#
# COMPACT_ATOMS: atom_id res chain seq x y z
N MET A 1 27.56 -123.41 -72.54
CA MET A 1 27.59 -123.43 -71.06
C MET A 1 28.79 -122.65 -70.54
N LYS A 2 28.57 -121.51 -69.88
CA LYS A 2 29.23 -121.00 -68.66
C LYS A 2 29.16 -119.46 -68.61
N ASN A 3 28.15 -119.00 -67.87
CA ASN A 3 28.04 -117.65 -67.32
C ASN A 3 29.17 -117.37 -66.32
N LYS A 4 29.83 -116.22 -66.46
CA LYS A 4 30.43 -115.43 -65.36
C LYS A 4 30.39 -113.95 -65.79
N LYS A 5 29.42 -113.18 -65.28
CA LYS A 5 29.50 -112.36 -64.06
C LYS A 5 30.41 -111.14 -64.22
N GLY A 6 29.80 -109.95 -64.09
CA GLY A 6 30.31 -108.94 -63.17
C GLY A 6 30.66 -107.59 -63.78
N ASP A 7 29.67 -106.71 -63.82
CA ASP A 7 29.83 -105.25 -63.88
C ASP A 7 30.90 -104.74 -62.90
N LYS A 8 31.65 -103.73 -63.33
CA LYS A 8 31.69 -102.38 -62.70
C LYS A 8 32.78 -101.50 -63.32
N ILE A 9 32.30 -100.48 -64.03
CA ILE A 9 32.67 -99.07 -63.93
C ILE A 9 34.16 -98.79 -63.63
N LYS A 10 34.89 -98.32 -64.64
CA LYS A 10 36.09 -97.51 -64.45
C LYS A 10 35.80 -96.07 -64.88
N THR A 11 35.53 -95.27 -63.86
CA THR A 11 35.52 -93.81 -63.86
C THR A 11 36.89 -93.26 -64.25
N ASN A 12 36.95 -92.35 -65.22
CA ASN A 12 38.05 -91.39 -65.28
C ASN A 12 37.87 -90.34 -64.16
N PRO A 13 38.91 -90.06 -63.36
CA PRO A 13 38.85 -89.10 -62.27
C PRO A 13 38.81 -87.63 -62.77
N PRO A 14 38.34 -86.71 -61.92
CA PRO A 14 37.95 -85.35 -62.29
C PRO A 14 39.16 -84.42 -62.45
N ASN A 15 39.10 -83.55 -63.45
CA ASN A 15 39.92 -82.34 -63.51
C ASN A 15 39.51 -81.42 -62.35
N LYS A 16 40.32 -81.43 -61.29
CA LYS A 16 40.22 -80.55 -60.14
C LYS A 16 40.69 -79.16 -60.56
N ASN A 17 39.75 -78.24 -60.79
CA ASN A 17 40.04 -76.82 -60.76
C ASN A 17 40.23 -76.40 -59.28
N PRO A 18 41.44 -76.03 -58.83
CA PRO A 18 41.64 -75.46 -57.50
C PRO A 18 41.28 -73.97 -57.55
N TYR A 19 41.15 -73.35 -56.37
CA TYR A 19 40.82 -71.93 -56.15
C TYR A 19 39.33 -71.61 -56.03
N LYS A 20 38.69 -72.38 -55.15
CA LYS A 20 37.75 -71.85 -54.15
C LYS A 20 38.51 -70.89 -53.21
N THR A 21 37.78 -69.92 -52.64
CA THR A 21 38.14 -68.95 -51.56
C THR A 21 38.92 -67.70 -52.02
N ARG A 22 38.61 -66.46 -51.61
CA ARG A 22 37.99 -65.98 -50.36
C ARG A 22 37.11 -64.74 -50.58
N PHE A 23 35.87 -64.79 -50.12
CA PHE A 23 35.23 -63.60 -49.53
C PHE A 23 36.08 -63.20 -48.32
N LYS A 24 36.97 -62.22 -48.50
CA LYS A 24 37.61 -61.53 -47.38
C LYS A 24 36.65 -60.42 -46.97
N SER A 25 35.95 -60.67 -45.88
CA SER A 25 35.22 -59.69 -45.10
C SER A 25 35.95 -58.35 -45.14
N ILE A 26 35.27 -57.32 -45.64
CA ILE A 26 35.66 -55.93 -45.45
C ILE A 26 35.83 -55.76 -43.94
N ARG A 27 37.08 -55.65 -43.48
CA ARG A 27 37.40 -55.36 -42.08
C ARG A 27 36.67 -54.07 -41.71
N ARG A 28 35.54 -54.21 -41.01
CA ARG A 28 34.99 -53.18 -40.13
C ARG A 28 35.90 -53.04 -38.92
N GLU A 29 37.14 -52.61 -39.13
CA GLU A 29 38.11 -52.38 -38.04
C GLU A 29 38.49 -50.91 -37.87
N GLY A 30 37.72 -49.98 -38.47
CA GLY A 30 37.88 -48.54 -38.27
C GLY A 30 36.71 -47.81 -37.58
N MET A 31 35.56 -48.46 -37.34
CA MET A 31 34.33 -47.76 -36.88
C MET A 31 33.87 -48.12 -35.45
N LYS A 32 34.50 -49.08 -34.77
CA LYS A 32 34.11 -49.48 -33.40
C LYS A 32 34.56 -48.50 -32.32
N SER A 33 35.66 -47.77 -32.54
CA SER A 33 36.13 -46.73 -31.61
C SER A 33 35.32 -45.44 -31.79
N ARG A 34 35.10 -45.00 -33.04
CA ARG A 34 34.31 -43.78 -33.35
C ARG A 34 32.87 -43.84 -32.83
N SER A 35 32.19 -44.99 -32.96
CA SER A 35 30.82 -45.17 -32.44
C SER A 35 30.73 -45.02 -30.91
N LYS A 36 31.76 -45.46 -30.16
CA LYS A 36 31.82 -45.26 -28.71
C LYS A 36 32.05 -43.79 -28.36
N PHE A 37 32.89 -43.08 -29.12
CA PHE A 37 33.07 -41.64 -28.97
C PHE A 37 31.77 -40.87 -29.24
N PHE A 38 31.02 -41.21 -30.29
CA PHE A 38 29.71 -40.61 -30.55
C PHE A 38 28.69 -40.88 -29.43
N LEU A 39 28.68 -42.10 -28.86
CA LEU A 39 27.77 -42.46 -27.77
C LEU A 39 28.11 -41.72 -26.47
N ILE A 40 29.40 -41.63 -26.11
CA ILE A 40 29.87 -40.87 -24.96
C ILE A 40 29.56 -39.38 -25.14
N TYR A 41 29.80 -38.84 -26.34
CA TYR A 41 29.50 -37.43 -26.64
C TYR A 41 28.00 -37.15 -26.60
N SER A 42 27.16 -38.06 -27.09
CA SER A 42 25.70 -37.95 -27.01
C SER A 42 25.19 -37.98 -25.57
N ILE A 43 25.74 -38.83 -24.70
CA ILE A 43 25.39 -38.88 -23.28
C ILE A 43 25.83 -37.59 -22.58
N ALA A 44 27.03 -37.10 -22.88
CA ALA A 44 27.53 -35.83 -22.32
C ALA A 44 26.66 -34.64 -22.75
N LEU A 45 26.28 -34.56 -24.03
CA LEU A 45 25.38 -33.52 -24.56
C LEU A 45 24.00 -33.57 -23.91
N PHE A 46 23.43 -34.77 -23.75
CA PHE A 46 22.15 -34.94 -23.06
C PHE A 46 22.22 -34.54 -21.59
N SER A 47 23.32 -34.88 -20.90
CA SER A 47 23.52 -34.49 -19.50
C SER A 47 23.57 -32.97 -19.35
N VAL A 48 24.32 -32.27 -20.21
CA VAL A 48 24.38 -30.80 -20.21
C VAL A 48 23.01 -30.19 -20.53
N ALA A 49 22.27 -30.75 -21.49
CA ALA A 49 20.92 -30.28 -21.81
C ALA A 49 19.96 -30.44 -20.62
N PHE A 50 20.00 -31.56 -19.91
CA PHE A 50 19.19 -31.78 -18.71
C PHE A 50 19.55 -30.81 -17.58
N ILE A 51 20.84 -30.52 -17.38
CA ILE A 51 21.28 -29.53 -16.40
C ILE A 51 20.72 -28.14 -16.76
N LEU A 52 20.82 -27.73 -18.03
CA LEU A 52 20.30 -26.44 -18.49
C LEU A 52 18.77 -26.33 -18.36
N ILE A 53 18.04 -27.40 -18.69
CA ILE A 53 16.57 -27.44 -18.51
C ILE A 53 16.23 -27.34 -17.01
N GLY A 54 16.96 -28.04 -16.15
CA GLY A 54 16.80 -27.96 -14.69
C GLY A 54 17.03 -26.55 -14.15
N PHE A 55 18.11 -25.88 -14.59
CA PHE A 55 18.38 -24.49 -14.24
C PHE A 55 17.29 -23.54 -14.76
N SER A 56 16.80 -23.72 -15.98
CA SER A 56 15.72 -22.90 -16.55
C SER A 56 14.40 -23.06 -15.77
N ALA A 57 14.06 -24.28 -15.35
CA ALA A 57 12.87 -24.53 -14.56
C ALA A 57 12.98 -23.92 -13.15
N PHE A 58 14.15 -24.08 -12.51
CA PHE A 58 14.38 -23.57 -11.16
C PHE A 58 14.42 -22.03 -11.10
N THR A 59 15.05 -21.39 -12.10
CA THR A 59 15.09 -19.93 -12.22
C THR A 59 13.73 -19.34 -12.59
N GLY A 60 12.96 -19.99 -13.48
CA GLY A 60 11.62 -19.56 -13.86
C GLY A 60 10.62 -19.55 -12.69
N VAL A 61 10.65 -20.57 -11.82
CA VAL A 61 9.75 -20.65 -10.65
C VAL A 61 10.10 -19.59 -9.60
N ARG A 62 11.38 -19.40 -9.29
CA ARG A 62 11.84 -18.35 -8.37
C ARG A 62 11.47 -16.95 -8.84
N TYR A 63 11.68 -16.66 -10.13
CA TYR A 63 11.38 -15.36 -10.72
C TYR A 63 9.88 -15.04 -10.72
N GLN A 64 9.02 -16.04 -10.95
CA GLN A 64 7.57 -15.87 -10.85
C GLN A 64 7.12 -15.63 -9.40
N TYR A 65 7.70 -16.36 -8.44
CA TYR A 65 7.40 -16.18 -7.02
C TYR A 65 7.70 -14.76 -6.54
N GLU A 66 8.91 -14.26 -6.82
CA GLU A 66 9.33 -12.90 -6.46
C GLU A 66 8.44 -11.84 -7.12
N LYS A 67 8.03 -12.02 -8.38
CA LYS A 67 7.07 -11.10 -9.03
C LYS A 67 5.69 -11.11 -8.37
N THR A 68 5.19 -12.28 -7.98
CA THR A 68 3.89 -12.37 -7.32
C THR A 68 3.91 -11.80 -5.91
N GLU A 69 5.00 -12.00 -5.17
CA GLU A 69 5.17 -11.45 -3.83
C GLU A 69 5.34 -9.93 -3.88
N ALA A 70 6.19 -9.42 -4.77
CA ALA A 70 6.33 -7.99 -5.01
C ALA A 70 4.98 -7.36 -5.39
N LYS A 71 4.22 -7.97 -6.31
CA LYS A 71 2.91 -7.47 -6.72
C LYS A 71 1.91 -7.43 -5.55
N LYS A 72 1.90 -8.45 -4.69
CA LYS A 72 1.07 -8.47 -3.48
C LYS A 72 1.47 -7.38 -2.49
N LEU A 73 2.76 -7.17 -2.27
CA LEU A 73 3.28 -6.10 -1.41
C LEU A 73 2.92 -4.72 -1.96
N TYR A 74 3.06 -4.50 -3.27
CA TYR A 74 2.65 -3.25 -3.92
C TYR A 74 1.14 -3.00 -3.81
N GLN A 75 0.31 -4.04 -4.02
CA GLN A 75 -1.14 -3.92 -3.86
C GLN A 75 -1.53 -3.63 -2.40
N GLY A 76 -0.88 -4.29 -1.43
CA GLY A 76 -1.08 -4.03 -0.01
C GLY A 76 -0.68 -2.59 0.37
N ALA A 77 0.50 -2.16 -0.07
CA ALA A 77 0.97 -0.79 0.16
C ALA A 77 0.05 0.25 -0.50
N GLN A 78 -0.44 -0.01 -1.71
CA GLN A 78 -1.39 0.87 -2.38
C GLN A 78 -2.72 0.96 -1.62
N ALA A 79 -3.25 -0.16 -1.12
CA ALA A 79 -4.45 -0.16 -0.30
C ALA A 79 -4.26 0.64 0.99
N SER A 80 -3.12 0.48 1.69
CA SER A 80 -2.81 1.26 2.88
C SER A 80 -2.67 2.75 2.59
N VAL A 81 -2.09 3.13 1.45
CA VAL A 81 -1.99 4.55 1.05
C VAL A 81 -3.37 5.15 0.79
N ILE A 82 -4.28 4.40 0.15
CA ILE A 82 -5.66 4.85 -0.06
C ILE A 82 -6.37 5.04 1.29
N GLU A 83 -6.24 4.08 2.21
CA GLU A 83 -6.84 4.17 3.55
C GLU A 83 -6.28 5.37 4.34
N LEU A 84 -4.97 5.63 4.23
CA LEU A 84 -4.33 6.80 4.83
C LEU A 84 -4.84 8.11 4.22
N GLN A 85 -5.05 8.16 2.91
CA GLN A 85 -5.61 9.34 2.23
C GLN A 85 -7.05 9.60 2.67
N ASP A 86 -7.89 8.56 2.70
CA ASP A 86 -9.29 8.68 3.17
C ASP A 86 -9.35 9.13 4.63
N SER A 87 -8.47 8.57 5.49
CA SER A 87 -8.37 8.97 6.89
C SER A 87 -7.93 10.43 7.04
N LEU A 88 -6.93 10.87 6.26
CA LEU A 88 -6.49 12.27 6.24
C LEU A 88 -7.58 13.23 5.76
N GLU A 89 -8.33 12.85 4.72
CA GLU A 89 -9.45 13.66 4.24
C GLU A 89 -10.55 13.78 5.30
N ARG A 90 -10.89 12.67 5.96
CA ARG A 90 -11.86 12.68 7.06
C ARG A 90 -11.40 13.56 8.22
N LEU A 91 -10.13 13.44 8.61
CA LEU A 91 -9.55 14.21 9.71
C LEU A 91 -9.51 15.71 9.39
N ASN A 92 -9.18 16.08 8.15
CA ASN A 92 -9.23 17.47 7.71
C ASN A 92 -10.64 18.04 7.73
N LYS A 93 -11.64 17.25 7.32
CA LYS A 93 -13.05 17.66 7.38
C LYS A 93 -13.53 17.84 8.82
N GLU A 94 -13.19 16.91 9.71
CA GLU A 94 -13.49 17.00 11.15
C GLU A 94 -12.83 18.24 11.78
N ASN A 95 -11.55 18.49 11.48
CA ASN A 95 -10.85 19.69 11.94
C ASN A 95 -11.50 20.97 11.44
N GLY A 96 -11.94 21.03 10.19
CA GLY A 96 -12.66 22.18 9.65
C GLY A 96 -13.97 22.45 10.40
N GLN A 97 -14.76 21.40 10.66
CA GLN A 97 -16.01 21.50 11.42
C GLN A 97 -15.78 21.93 12.88
N LEU A 98 -14.72 21.44 13.51
CA LEU A 98 -14.35 21.84 14.86
C LEU A 98 -13.91 23.30 14.91
N GLN A 99 -13.12 23.76 13.94
CA GLN A 99 -12.72 25.17 13.87
C GLN A 99 -13.91 26.10 13.69
N GLU A 100 -14.88 25.73 12.85
CA GLU A 100 -16.11 26.50 12.68
C GLU A 100 -16.90 26.58 13.99
N ARG A 101 -17.03 25.46 14.72
CA ARG A 101 -17.68 25.45 16.04
C ARG A 101 -16.96 26.30 17.07
N ILE A 102 -15.62 26.30 17.05
CA ILE A 102 -14.81 27.15 17.94
C ILE A 102 -15.13 28.62 17.67
N ASN A 103 -15.11 29.04 16.41
CA ASN A 103 -15.39 30.43 16.05
C ASN A 103 -16.80 30.85 16.52
N VAL A 104 -17.82 30.01 16.31
CA VAL A 104 -19.19 30.27 16.77
C VAL A 104 -19.26 30.39 18.31
N LEU A 105 -18.55 29.52 19.02
CA LEU A 105 -18.51 29.58 20.49
C LEU A 105 -17.78 30.83 21.00
N GLU A 106 -16.70 31.24 20.34
CA GLU A 106 -15.98 32.48 20.67
C GLU A 106 -16.87 33.71 20.49
N ASP A 107 -17.63 33.77 19.40
CA ASP A 107 -18.62 34.84 19.16
C ASP A 107 -19.70 34.85 20.25
N GLN A 108 -20.25 33.69 20.60
CA GLN A 108 -21.25 33.57 21.68
C GLN A 108 -20.70 33.99 23.04
N VAL A 109 -19.47 33.60 23.38
CA VAL A 109 -18.81 34.01 24.63
C VAL A 109 -18.59 35.52 24.66
N SER A 110 -18.19 36.10 23.53
CA SER A 110 -18.02 37.56 23.38
C SER A 110 -19.35 38.30 23.59
N GLU A 111 -20.43 37.83 22.98
CA GLU A 111 -21.77 38.40 23.16
C GLU A 111 -22.26 38.26 24.62
N LEU A 112 -22.10 37.08 25.23
CA LEU A 112 -22.45 36.86 26.63
C LEU A 112 -21.65 37.77 27.56
N GLY A 113 -20.36 37.99 27.28
CA GLY A 113 -19.52 38.91 28.04
C GLY A 113 -20.03 40.36 27.96
N LYS A 114 -20.40 40.82 26.76
CA LYS A 114 -21.00 42.16 26.57
C LYS A 114 -22.34 42.28 27.30
N ASN A 115 -23.20 41.28 27.19
CA ASN A 115 -24.50 41.26 27.86
C ASN A 115 -24.37 41.24 29.39
N ALA A 116 -23.43 40.46 29.93
CA ALA A 116 -23.16 40.42 31.37
C ALA A 116 -22.63 41.78 31.88
N ALA A 117 -21.74 42.42 31.11
CA ALA A 117 -21.22 43.74 31.45
C ALA A 117 -22.33 44.81 31.44
N ALA A 118 -23.21 44.79 30.42
CA ALA A 118 -24.38 45.67 30.34
C ALA A 118 -25.36 45.46 31.50
N ALA A 119 -25.65 44.20 31.86
CA ALA A 119 -26.50 43.86 33.01
C ALA A 119 -25.91 44.39 34.32
N THR A 120 -24.59 44.24 34.52
CA THR A 120 -23.89 44.76 35.69
C THR A 120 -23.98 46.29 35.77
N ALA A 121 -23.81 46.98 34.64
CA ALA A 121 -23.94 48.43 34.58
C ALA A 121 -25.37 48.89 34.93
N LEU A 122 -26.40 48.18 34.45
CA LEU A 122 -27.80 48.45 34.81
C LEU A 122 -28.09 48.24 36.31
N GLU A 123 -27.57 47.18 36.90
CA GLU A 123 -27.72 46.92 38.34
C GLU A 123 -27.08 48.03 39.19
N MET A 124 -25.89 48.48 38.82
CA MET A 124 -25.23 49.61 39.48
C MET A 124 -26.06 50.88 39.36
N LEU A 125 -26.68 51.12 38.21
CA LEU A 125 -27.50 52.30 37.96
C LEU A 125 -28.79 52.30 38.82
N VAL A 126 -29.42 51.14 38.98
CA VAL A 126 -30.53 50.95 39.92
C VAL A 126 -30.07 51.16 41.37
N LYS A 127 -28.87 50.67 41.73
CA LYS A 127 -28.29 50.87 43.05
C LYS A 127 -28.06 52.36 43.35
N VAL A 128 -27.52 53.12 42.40
CA VAL A 128 -27.36 54.59 42.53
C VAL A 128 -28.70 55.25 42.78
N ARG A 129 -29.73 54.94 41.98
CA ARG A 129 -31.08 55.49 42.18
C ARG A 129 -31.60 55.25 43.60
N ASN A 130 -31.41 54.05 44.13
CA ASN A 130 -31.87 53.70 45.48
C ASN A 130 -31.08 54.46 46.56
N LEU A 131 -29.77 54.64 46.39
CA LEU A 131 -28.93 55.40 47.31
C LEU A 131 -29.29 56.89 47.33
N VAL A 132 -29.52 57.49 46.15
CA VAL A 132 -30.02 58.87 46.04
C VAL A 132 -31.38 59.01 46.73
N SER A 133 -32.30 58.06 46.49
CA SER A 133 -33.63 58.08 47.13
C SER A 133 -33.57 57.90 48.65
N SER A 134 -32.50 57.29 49.16
CA SER A 134 -32.26 57.09 50.59
C SER A 134 -31.46 58.23 51.23
N GLY A 135 -31.10 59.27 50.47
CA GLY A 135 -30.33 60.42 50.94
C GLY A 135 -28.83 60.16 51.16
N ASN A 136 -28.30 59.03 50.70
CA ASN A 136 -26.88 58.68 50.83
C ASN A 136 -26.11 59.07 49.56
N GLU A 137 -25.95 60.38 49.35
CA GLU A 137 -25.35 60.95 48.14
C GLU A 137 -23.87 60.59 47.97
N THR A 138 -23.12 60.49 49.08
CA THR A 138 -21.68 60.15 49.03
C THR A 138 -21.45 58.76 48.45
N GLU A 139 -22.22 57.76 48.90
CA GLU A 139 -22.13 56.40 48.39
C GLU A 139 -22.76 56.28 46.99
N ALA A 140 -23.82 57.04 46.71
CA ALA A 140 -24.40 57.10 45.37
C ALA A 140 -23.36 57.57 44.33
N LYS A 141 -22.56 58.58 44.68
CA LYS A 141 -21.53 59.14 43.80
C LYS A 141 -20.40 58.14 43.52
N THR A 142 -19.93 57.41 44.53
CA THR A 142 -18.88 56.40 44.35
C THR A 142 -19.34 55.25 43.46
N VAL A 143 -20.59 54.78 43.63
CA VAL A 143 -21.16 53.74 42.76
C VAL A 143 -21.39 54.28 41.35
N PHE A 144 -21.80 55.54 41.20
CA PHE A 144 -22.05 56.16 39.90
C PHE A 144 -20.78 56.32 39.05
N GLU A 145 -19.66 56.68 39.68
CA GLU A 145 -18.35 56.78 39.00
C GLU A 145 -17.83 55.42 38.48
N ALA A 146 -18.30 54.31 39.06
CA ALA A 146 -17.94 52.97 38.61
C ALA A 146 -18.74 52.48 37.39
N ILE A 147 -19.78 53.22 36.97
CA ILE A 147 -20.64 52.84 35.84
C ILE A 147 -19.98 53.29 34.54
N ASP A 148 -19.68 52.33 33.67
CA ASP A 148 -19.33 52.62 32.28
C ASP A 148 -20.60 52.89 31.46
N SER A 149 -20.80 54.18 31.12
CA SER A 149 -21.94 54.62 30.33
C SER A 149 -22.00 54.02 28.92
N ALA A 150 -20.87 53.57 28.35
CA ALA A 150 -20.84 52.97 27.02
C ALA A 150 -21.50 51.59 26.97
N LEU A 151 -21.69 50.94 28.14
CA LEU A 151 -22.34 49.64 28.26
C LEU A 151 -23.85 49.74 28.48
N LEU A 152 -24.39 50.96 28.62
CA LEU A 152 -25.80 51.17 28.90
C LEU A 152 -26.61 51.23 27.59
N PRO A 153 -27.80 50.60 27.56
CA PRO A 153 -28.76 50.80 26.47
C PRO A 153 -29.33 52.23 26.49
N ASP A 154 -29.84 52.67 25.35
CA ASP A 154 -30.34 54.05 25.13
C ASP A 154 -31.39 54.49 26.17
N GLU A 155 -32.27 53.59 26.59
CA GLU A 155 -33.29 53.90 27.61
C GLU A 155 -32.66 54.15 28.98
N ALA A 156 -31.57 53.45 29.31
CA ALA A 156 -30.87 53.59 30.58
C ALA A 156 -29.96 54.82 30.62
N LEU A 157 -29.48 55.30 29.46
CA LEU A 157 -28.72 56.55 29.36
C LEU A 157 -29.54 57.76 29.82
N ILE A 158 -30.85 57.77 29.57
CA ILE A 158 -31.75 58.83 30.06
C ILE A 158 -31.74 58.87 31.60
N LEU A 159 -31.77 57.70 32.24
CA LEU A 159 -31.71 57.60 33.70
C LEU A 159 -30.32 57.96 34.22
N TYR A 160 -29.26 57.55 33.52
CA TYR A 160 -27.88 57.91 33.83
C TYR A 160 -27.68 59.43 33.87
N GLU A 161 -28.08 60.15 32.82
CA GLU A 161 -27.93 61.61 32.72
C GLU A 161 -28.77 62.34 33.79
N LYS A 162 -29.97 61.84 34.13
CA LYS A 162 -30.75 62.38 35.25
C LYS A 162 -30.06 62.22 36.59
N LEU A 163 -29.48 61.05 36.86
CA LEU A 163 -28.74 60.79 38.09
C LEU A 163 -27.45 61.62 38.15
N LYS A 164 -26.78 61.80 37.00
CA LYS A 164 -25.61 62.66 36.87
C LYS A 164 -25.90 64.10 37.29
N ALA A 165 -26.98 64.68 36.77
CA ALA A 165 -27.40 66.04 37.09
C ALA A 165 -27.90 66.23 38.55
N LEU A 166 -28.20 65.14 39.26
CA LEU A 166 -28.56 65.18 40.68
C LEU A 166 -27.32 65.08 41.58
N LEU A 167 -26.28 64.37 41.13
CA LEU A 167 -25.07 64.09 41.91
C LEU A 167 -23.94 65.11 41.65
N TYR A 168 -24.05 65.91 40.60
CA TYR A 168 -23.08 66.91 40.14
C TYR A 168 -23.78 68.19 39.70
#